data_AF-A0A944TXC4-F1
#
_entry.id   AF-A0A944TXC4-F1
#
_cell.length_a   1.000
_cell.length_b   1.000
_cell.length_c   1.000
_cell.angle_alpha   90.00
_cell.angle_beta   90.00
_cell.angle_gamma   90.00
#
_symmetry.space_group_name_H-M   'P 1'
#
loop_
_entity.id
_entity.type
_entity.pdbx_description
1 polymer ?
#
loop_
_entity_poly.entity_id
_entity_poly.type
_entity_poly.pdbx_seq_one_letter_code
_entity_poly.pdbx_strand_id
1 'polypeptide(L)'
;MGLMRDLNQYLQMRGKRWHYVRRVPNEYANFDKRTFIRKAVKTESLEVARAKRDELVKADDQYWQSIASAADGLTANTSVL
;
A
#
# COMPACT_ATOMS: atom_id res chain seq x y z
N MET A 1 -10.76 12.17 15.86
CA MET A 1 -9.72 13.14 15.46
C MET A 1 -9.33 12.88 14.01
N GLY A 2 -9.40 13.90 13.14
CA GLY A 2 -8.64 13.96 11.87
C GLY A 2 -9.23 13.30 10.62
N LEU A 3 -10.53 13.41 10.32
CA LEU A 3 -11.12 13.01 9.03
C LEU A 3 -10.99 14.07 7.92
N MET A 4 -9.88 14.82 7.89
CA MET A 4 -9.40 15.43 6.66
C MET A 4 -8.19 14.59 6.23
N ARG A 5 -8.46 13.45 5.59
CA ARG A 5 -7.40 12.63 4.99
C ARG A 5 -6.70 13.53 3.98
N ASP A 6 -5.44 13.82 4.27
CA ASP A 6 -4.58 14.66 3.47
C ASP A 6 -4.79 14.34 1.99
N LEU A 7 -5.20 15.31 1.16
CA LEU A 7 -5.49 15.07 -0.27
C LEU A 7 -4.30 14.42 -1.01
N ASN A 8 -3.11 14.54 -0.43
CA ASN A 8 -1.85 14.00 -0.91
C ASN A 8 -1.36 12.83 -0.05
N GLN A 9 -2.25 12.12 0.65
CA GLN A 9 -1.90 10.94 1.43
C GLN A 9 -1.12 9.95 0.57
N TYR A 10 -0.03 9.44 1.13
CA TYR A 10 0.94 8.55 0.47
C TYR A 10 1.72 9.17 -0.67
N LEU A 11 1.62 10.49 -0.92
CA LEU A 11 2.47 11.20 -1.87
C LEU A 11 3.49 12.04 -1.12
N GLN A 12 4.75 11.86 -1.48
CA GLN A 12 5.87 12.63 -0.97
C GLN A 12 6.63 13.25 -2.15
N MET A 13 6.77 14.58 -2.13
CA MET A 13 7.58 15.28 -3.13
C MET A 13 9.06 15.16 -2.75
N ARG A 14 9.90 14.74 -3.70
CA ARG A 14 11.35 14.68 -3.52
C ARG A 14 12.01 15.43 -4.69
N GLY A 15 12.49 16.64 -4.40
CA GLY A 15 12.92 17.57 -5.45
C GLY A 15 11.73 17.95 -6.34
N LYS A 16 11.79 17.57 -7.62
CA LYS A 16 10.75 17.87 -8.63
C LYS A 16 9.81 16.72 -8.93
N ARG A 17 9.98 15.56 -8.28
CA ARG A 17 9.24 14.33 -8.62
C ARG A 17 8.45 13.83 -7.43
N TRP A 18 7.24 13.34 -7.72
CA TRP A 18 6.39 12.68 -6.73
C TRP A 18 6.80 11.23 -6.51
N HIS A 19 6.77 10.82 -5.25
CA HIS A 19 6.99 9.46 -4.80
C HIS A 19 5.78 8.98 -4.03
N TYR A 20 5.34 7.76 -4.32
CA TYR A 20 4.38 7.03 -3.53
C TYR A 20 5.11 6.40 -2.35
N VAL A 21 4.65 6.70 -1.14
CA VAL A 21 5.18 6.17 0.11
C VAL A 21 4.03 5.70 0.98
N ARG A 22 3.89 4.38 1.13
CA ARG A 22 2.88 3.75 1.97
C ARG A 22 3.54 2.86 3.01
N ARG A 23 3.05 2.88 4.24
CA ARG A 23 3.49 1.95 5.29
C ARG A 23 2.86 0.58 5.03
N VAL A 24 3.64 -0.49 5.15
CA VAL A 24 3.09 -1.85 5.14
C VAL A 24 2.23 -2.03 6.40
N PRO A 25 0.97 -2.50 6.29
CA PRO A 25 0.15 -2.74 7.47
C PRO A 25 0.78 -3.81 8.37
N ASN A 26 0.65 -3.66 9.69
CA ASN A 26 1.37 -4.51 10.64
C ASN A 26 1.01 -6.00 10.53
N GLU A 27 -0.22 -6.29 10.15
CA GLU A 27 -0.73 -7.65 9.89
C GLU A 27 0.07 -8.37 8.80
N TYR A 28 0.60 -7.61 7.83
CA TYR A 28 1.40 -8.14 6.73
C TYR A 28 2.91 -8.01 6.98
N ALA A 29 3.36 -7.45 8.10
CA ALA A 29 4.78 -7.26 8.39
C ALA A 29 5.56 -8.58 8.49
N ASN A 30 4.87 -9.69 8.82
CA ASN A 30 5.45 -11.03 8.80
C ASN A 30 5.66 -11.57 7.38
N PHE A 31 4.83 -11.15 6.42
CA PHE A 31 4.92 -11.57 5.02
C PHE A 31 5.84 -10.65 4.21
N ASP A 32 5.73 -9.34 4.40
CA ASP A 32 6.61 -8.34 3.80
C ASP A 32 7.41 -7.64 4.90
N LYS A 33 8.70 -7.96 4.97
CA LYS A 33 9.65 -7.40 5.96
C LYS A 33 9.96 -5.91 5.73
N ARG A 34 9.44 -5.29 4.67
CA ARG A 34 9.71 -3.88 4.37
C ARG A 34 8.81 -3.02 5.23
N THR A 35 9.37 -2.01 5.88
CA THR A 35 8.56 -1.08 6.70
C THR A 35 7.72 -0.13 5.84
N PHE A 36 8.25 0.26 4.67
CA PHE A 36 7.61 1.21 3.76
C PHE A 36 7.77 0.78 2.30
N ILE A 37 6.67 0.85 1.57
CA ILE A 37 6.61 0.72 0.12
C ILE A 37 6.94 2.08 -0.47
N ARG A 38 8.01 2.15 -1.26
CA ARG A 38 8.48 3.38 -1.90
C ARG A 38 8.52 3.19 -3.40
N LYS A 39 7.74 3.96 -4.15
CA LYS A 39 7.70 3.89 -5.62
C LYS A 39 7.75 5.28 -6.24
N ALA A 40 8.63 5.50 -7.21
CA ALA A 40 8.66 6.76 -7.93
C ALA A 40 7.46 6.84 -8.89
N VAL A 41 6.68 7.91 -8.79
CA VAL A 41 5.51 8.15 -9.66
C VAL A 41 5.95 8.76 -11.01
N LYS A 42 7.21 9.22 -11.08
CA LYS A 42 7.92 9.74 -12.27
C LYS A 42 7.16 10.89 -12.96
N THR A 43 6.50 11.72 -12.17
CA THR A 43 5.79 12.90 -12.65
C THR A 43 5.99 14.05 -11.67
N GLU A 44 5.93 15.28 -12.18
CA GLU A 44 5.93 16.53 -11.42
C GLU A 44 4.50 17.07 -11.20
N SER A 45 3.57 16.68 -12.08
CA SER A 45 2.16 17.09 -12.01
C SER A 45 1.44 16.40 -10.86
N LEU A 46 0.83 17.19 -9.98
CA LEU A 46 0.12 16.69 -8.80
C LEU A 46 -1.10 15.82 -9.16
N GLU A 47 -1.87 16.22 -10.18
CA GLU A 47 -3.04 15.48 -10.67
C GLU A 47 -2.66 14.07 -11.16
N VAL A 48 -1.60 13.96 -11.97
CA VAL A 48 -1.07 12.70 -12.48
C VAL A 48 -0.52 11.86 -11.32
N ALA A 49 0.12 12.51 -10.34
CA ALA A 49 0.61 11.83 -9.16
C ALA A 49 -0.54 11.22 -8.32
N ARG A 50 -1.66 11.95 -8.20
CA ARG A 50 -2.87 11.49 -7.49
C ARG A 50 -3.54 10.32 -8.19
N ALA A 51 -3.67 10.36 -9.52
CA ALA A 51 -4.23 9.27 -10.31
C ALA A 51 -3.40 7.98 -10.16
N LYS A 52 -2.08 8.07 -10.37
CA LYS A 52 -1.18 6.91 -10.18
C LYS A 52 -1.17 6.40 -8.75
N ARG A 53 -1.26 7.28 -7.75
CA ARG A 53 -1.39 6.86 -6.35
C ARG A 53 -2.67 6.04 -6.16
N ASP A 54 -3.80 6.46 -6.72
CA ASP A 54 -5.06 5.72 -6.60
C ASP A 54 -4.94 4.30 -7.17
N GLU A 55 -4.34 4.18 -8.37
CA GLU A 55 -4.04 2.89 -9.00
C GLU A 55 -3.13 2.01 -8.13
N LEU A 56 -2.07 2.60 -7.55
CA LEU A 56 -1.14 1.88 -6.67
C LEU A 56 -1.81 1.43 -5.38
N VAL A 57 -2.62 2.27 -4.76
CA VAL A 57 -3.36 1.94 -3.54
C VAL A 57 -4.32 0.79 -3.81
N LYS A 58 -5.06 0.84 -4.92
CA LYS A 58 -5.97 -0.24 -5.32
C LYS A 58 -5.22 -1.55 -5.56
N ALA A 59 -4.10 -1.50 -6.27
CA ALA A 59 -3.29 -2.69 -6.53
C ALA A 59 -2.66 -3.27 -5.25
N ASP A 60 -2.17 -2.41 -4.35
CA ASP A 60 -1.69 -2.80 -3.02
C ASP A 60 -2.81 -3.49 -2.23
N ASP A 61 -3.98 -2.88 -2.14
CA ASP A 61 -5.13 -3.41 -1.39
C ASP A 61 -5.55 -4.79 -1.90
N GLN A 62 -5.67 -4.96 -3.21
CA GLN A 62 -5.96 -6.25 -3.84
C GLN A 62 -4.88 -7.29 -3.56
N TYR A 63 -3.61 -6.91 -3.56
CA TYR A 63 -2.50 -7.81 -3.23
C TYR A 63 -2.57 -8.28 -1.78
N TRP A 64 -2.78 -7.35 -0.85
CA TRP A 64 -2.90 -7.68 0.58
C TRP A 64 -4.14 -8.53 0.87
N GLN A 65 -5.28 -8.23 0.25
CA GLN A 65 -6.48 -9.06 0.31
C GLN A 65 -6.23 -10.49 -0.18
N SER A 66 -5.53 -10.65 -1.31
CA SER A 66 -5.17 -11.96 -1.84
C SER A 66 -4.28 -12.77 -0.87
N ILE A 67 -3.31 -12.12 -0.23
CA ILE A 67 -2.46 -12.75 0.79
C ILE A 67 -3.31 -13.14 2.02
N ALA A 68 -4.18 -12.25 2.49
CA ALA A 68 -5.04 -12.54 3.63
C ALA A 68 -5.95 -13.75 3.37
N SER A 69 -6.59 -13.81 2.20
CA SER A 69 -7.42 -14.95 1.80
C SER A 69 -6.62 -16.24 1.65
N ALA A 70 -5.40 -16.18 1.12
CA ALA A 70 -4.52 -17.36 1.02
C ALA A 70 -4.05 -17.85 2.40
N ALA A 71 -3.76 -16.92 3.33
CA ALA A 71 -3.38 -17.24 4.69
C ALA A 71 -4.54 -17.88 5.47
N ASP A 72 -5.77 -17.35 5.33
CA ASP A 72 -6.98 -17.90 5.95
C ASP A 72 -7.24 -19.35 5.52
N GLY A 73 -7.13 -19.63 4.21
CA GLY A 73 -7.29 -20.98 3.66
C GLY A 73 -6.23 -21.99 4.16
N LEU A 74 -5.04 -21.53 4.57
CA LEU A 74 -3.98 -22.37 5.14
C LEU A 74 -4.18 -22.64 6.64
N THR A 75 -4.97 -21.85 7.37
CA THR A 75 -5.27 -22.14 8.79
C THR A 75 -6.38 -23.18 8.93
N ALA A 76 -7.35 -23.17 8.00
CA ALA A 76 -8.51 -24.05 8.02
C ALA A 76 -8.17 -25.54 7.83
N ASN A 77 -7.01 -25.87 7.26
CA ASN A 77 -6.62 -27.27 6.98
C ASN A 77 -5.76 -27.93 8.08
N THR A 78 -5.43 -27.22 9.17
CA THR A 78 -4.50 -27.69 10.21
C THR A 78 -5.17 -28.11 11.53
N SER A 79 -6.51 -28.10 11.59
CA SER A 79 -7.27 -28.62 12.74
C SER A 79 -7.91 -29.98 12.43
N VAL A 80 -7.10 -30.98 12.09
CA VAL A 80 -7.51 -32.39 12.10
C VAL A 80 -6.32 -33.29 12.44
N LEU A 81 -5.91 -33.34 13.70
CA LEU A 81 -5.21 -34.48 14.31
C LEU A 81 -5.64 -34.61 15.78
#